data_AF-A0A3D3HEB2-F1
#
_entry.id   AF-A0A3D3HEB2-F1
#
_cell.length_a   1.000
_cell.length_b   1.000
_cell.length_c   1.000
_cell.angle_alpha   90.00
_cell.angle_beta   90.00
_cell.angle_gamma   90.00
#
_symmetry.space_group_name_H-M   'P 1'
#
loop_
_entity.id
_entity.type
_entity.pdbx_description
1 polymer ?
#
loop_
_entity_poly.entity_id
_entity_poly.type
_entity_poly.pdbx_seq_one_letter_code
_entity_poly.pdbx_strand_id
1 'polypeptide(L)'
;VMQLETIASVMKDTSLCGLGQTAPNPFISALANYREEFEEHIFDRRCRANVCRGLRTFSIDVEKCTGCTVCAAKCPVNAIYGTRLQPFFIVEDKCIGCGVCYDVCKFSAVTVK
;
A
#
# COMPACT_ATOMS: atom_id res chain seq x y z
N VAL A 1 -10.27 0.00 14.08
CA VAL A 1 -9.28 -0.45 15.09
C VAL A 1 -9.93 -0.87 16.41
N MET A 2 -10.85 -0.07 17.00
CA MET A 2 -11.53 -0.42 18.26
C MET A 2 -12.14 -1.83 18.30
N GLN A 3 -12.81 -2.27 17.22
CA GLN A 3 -13.38 -3.62 17.16
C GLN A 3 -12.32 -4.74 17.27
N LEU A 4 -11.13 -4.56 16.68
CA LEU A 4 -10.05 -5.54 16.75
C LEU A 4 -9.53 -5.67 18.19
N GLU A 5 -9.39 -4.55 18.88
CA GLU A 5 -8.96 -4.50 20.27
C GLU A 5 -9.98 -5.17 21.20
N THR A 6 -11.27 -4.89 21.00
CA THR A 6 -12.36 -5.53 21.76
C THR A 6 -12.36 -7.05 21.56
N ILE A 7 -12.30 -7.52 20.30
CA ILE A 7 -12.31 -8.96 20.00
C ILE A 7 -11.08 -9.65 20.62
N ALA A 8 -9.90 -9.02 20.52
CA ALA A 8 -8.67 -9.58 21.07
C ALA A 8 -8.73 -9.68 22.60
N SER A 9 -9.27 -8.67 23.30
CA SER A 9 -9.45 -8.72 24.75
C SER A 9 -10.47 -9.78 25.17
N VAL A 10 -11.65 -9.81 24.53
CA VAL A 10 -12.69 -10.80 24.84
C VAL A 10 -12.14 -12.22 24.62
N MET A 11 -11.46 -12.47 23.50
CA MET A 11 -10.87 -13.77 23.22
C MET A 11 -9.85 -14.19 24.30
N LYS A 12 -9.05 -13.25 24.80
CA LYS A 12 -8.10 -13.51 25.88
C LYS A 12 -8.81 -13.89 27.18
N ASP A 13 -9.89 -13.20 27.53
CA ASP A 13 -10.58 -13.35 28.81
C ASP A 13 -11.55 -14.56 28.83
N THR A 14 -12.16 -14.90 27.69
CA THR A 14 -13.17 -15.95 27.61
C THR A 14 -12.63 -17.32 27.20
N SER A 15 -11.36 -17.40 26.77
CA SER A 15 -10.77 -18.66 26.33
C SER A 15 -10.47 -19.60 27.51
N LEU A 16 -10.96 -20.84 27.40
CA LEU A 16 -10.82 -21.86 28.44
C LEU A 16 -9.44 -22.54 28.44
N CYS A 17 -8.71 -22.50 27.32
CA CYS A 17 -7.37 -23.08 27.21
C CYS A 17 -6.29 -22.00 27.07
N GLY A 18 -5.09 -22.27 27.57
CA GLY A 18 -3.97 -21.31 27.52
C GLY A 18 -3.55 -20.91 26.10
N LEU A 19 -3.75 -21.79 25.12
CA LEU A 19 -3.53 -21.45 23.71
C LEU A 19 -4.51 -20.37 23.24
N GLY A 20 -5.79 -20.51 23.59
CA GLY A 20 -6.82 -19.51 23.25
C GLY A 20 -6.57 -18.16 23.92
N GLN A 21 -6.10 -18.17 25.17
CA GLN A 21 -5.76 -16.95 25.91
C GLN A 21 -4.56 -16.20 25.31
N THR A 22 -3.61 -16.93 24.70
CA THR A 22 -2.38 -16.35 24.14
C THR A 22 -2.46 -16.07 22.64
N ALA A 23 -3.38 -16.71 21.92
CA ALA A 23 -3.63 -16.47 20.50
C ALA A 23 -3.88 -14.98 20.12
N PRO A 24 -4.58 -14.15 20.92
CA PRO A 24 -4.77 -12.74 20.58
C PRO A 24 -3.57 -11.84 20.89
N ASN A 25 -2.53 -12.32 21.60
CA ASN A 25 -1.39 -11.50 22.01
C ASN A 25 -0.68 -10.77 20.85
N PRO A 26 -0.47 -11.37 19.66
CA PRO A 26 0.12 -10.66 18.53
C PRO A 26 -0.70 -9.44 18.09
N PHE A 27 -2.03 -9.50 18.19
CA PHE A 27 -2.90 -8.37 17.85
C PHE A 27 -2.88 -7.32 18.95
N ILE A 28 -2.92 -7.72 20.23
CA ILE A 28 -2.84 -6.79 21.36
C ILE A 28 -1.52 -6.02 21.32
N SER A 29 -0.39 -6.72 21.14
CA SER A 29 0.93 -6.07 21.06
C SER A 29 1.09 -5.25 19.79
N ALA A 30 0.60 -5.72 18.63
CA ALA A 30 0.68 -4.95 17.40
C ALA A 30 -0.15 -3.67 17.47
N LEU A 31 -1.37 -3.72 18.03
CA LEU A 31 -2.20 -2.53 18.21
C LEU A 31 -1.64 -1.57 19.27
N ALA A 32 -0.94 -2.07 20.28
CA ALA A 32 -0.29 -1.21 21.27
C ALA A 32 0.93 -0.46 20.69
N ASN A 33 1.72 -1.12 19.84
CA ASN A 33 2.98 -0.55 19.34
C ASN A 33 2.85 0.13 17.96
N TYR A 34 1.88 -0.28 17.14
CA TYR A 34 1.79 0.12 15.73
C TYR A 34 0.40 0.61 15.34
N ARG A 35 -0.41 1.12 16.29
CA ARG A 35 -1.79 1.59 16.05
C ARG A 35 -1.91 2.48 14.81
N GLU A 36 -1.01 3.45 14.68
CA GLU A 36 -0.99 4.41 13.57
C GLU A 36 -0.86 3.70 12.21
N GLU A 37 -0.10 2.61 12.11
CA GLU A 37 0.03 1.85 10.86
C GLU A 37 -1.29 1.16 10.48
N PHE A 38 -2.03 0.65 11.47
CA PHE A 38 -3.37 0.08 11.22
C PHE A 38 -4.38 1.15 10.82
N GLU A 39 -4.31 2.34 11.42
CA GLU A 39 -5.20 3.45 11.11
C GLU A 39 -4.94 4.01 9.71
N GLU A 40 -3.67 4.27 9.34
CA GLU A 40 -3.27 4.66 7.98
C GLU A 40 -3.78 3.62 6.95
N HIS A 41 -3.66 2.34 7.27
CA HIS A 41 -4.07 1.27 6.37
C HIS A 41 -5.59 1.18 6.16
N ILE A 42 -6.37 1.33 7.24
CA ILE A 42 -7.82 1.16 7.23
C ILE A 42 -8.53 2.42 6.74
N PHE A 43 -8.09 3.59 7.22
CA PHE A 43 -8.77 4.87 6.97
C PHE A 43 -8.16 5.62 5.79
N ASP A 44 -6.83 5.80 5.77
CA ASP A 44 -6.14 6.57 4.71
C ASP A 44 -5.88 5.73 3.46
N ARG A 45 -6.21 4.43 3.51
CA ARG A 45 -6.04 3.48 2.41
C ARG A 45 -4.61 3.46 1.87
N ARG A 46 -3.63 3.64 2.77
CA ARG A 46 -2.21 3.73 2.44
C ARG A 46 -1.38 2.70 3.19
N CYS A 47 -0.35 2.17 2.52
CA CYS A 47 0.56 1.20 3.10
C CYS A 47 2.00 1.72 2.96
N ARG A 48 2.52 2.38 4.00
CA ARG A 48 3.92 2.84 4.08
C ARG A 48 4.97 1.76 3.80
N ALA A 49 4.67 0.51 4.14
CA ALA A 49 5.58 -0.62 3.91
C ALA A 49 5.60 -1.08 2.44
N ASN A 50 4.70 -0.57 1.61
CA ASN A 50 4.62 -0.88 0.19
C ASN A 50 4.47 -2.38 -0.11
N VAL A 51 3.79 -3.13 0.78
CA VAL A 51 3.55 -4.57 0.60
C VAL A 51 2.18 -4.86 -0.01
N CYS A 52 1.17 -4.05 0.29
CA CYS A 52 -0.20 -4.28 -0.18
C CYS A 52 -0.38 -3.75 -1.60
N ARG A 53 -0.79 -4.62 -2.54
CA ARG A 53 -0.91 -4.26 -3.97
C ARG A 53 -1.96 -3.16 -4.24
N GLY A 54 -2.97 -3.00 -3.38
CA GLY A 54 -4.04 -2.00 -3.57
C GLY A 54 -3.94 -0.75 -2.69
N LEU A 55 -2.86 -0.60 -1.92
CA LEU A 55 -2.68 0.51 -0.96
C LEU A 55 -1.32 1.20 -1.16
N ARG A 56 -0.71 0.97 -2.32
CA ARG A 56 0.55 1.58 -2.75
C ARG A 56 0.25 2.66 -3.76
N THR A 57 0.81 3.84 -3.56
CA THR A 57 0.65 4.95 -4.50
C THR A 57 1.93 5.11 -5.30
N PHE A 58 1.81 5.11 -6.61
CA PHE A 58 2.95 5.32 -7.52
C PHE A 58 2.89 6.75 -8.07
N SER A 59 4.01 7.45 -8.02
CA SER A 59 4.19 8.77 -8.64
C SER A 59 5.37 8.76 -9.59
N ILE A 60 5.32 9.59 -10.64
CA ILE A 60 6.42 9.76 -11.58
C ILE A 60 7.11 11.08 -11.28
N ASP A 61 8.43 11.02 -11.10
CA ASP A 61 9.32 12.17 -10.98
C ASP A 61 9.50 12.83 -12.35
N VAL A 62 9.06 14.08 -12.44
CA VAL A 62 9.02 14.88 -13.66
C VAL A 62 10.43 15.16 -14.20
N GLU A 63 11.43 15.28 -13.32
CA GLU A 63 12.80 15.62 -13.71
C GLU A 63 13.55 14.43 -14.28
N LYS A 64 13.23 13.22 -13.80
CA LYS A 64 13.87 11.97 -14.24
C LYS A 64 13.15 11.31 -15.41
N CYS A 65 11.89 11.65 -15.64
CA CYS A 65 11.09 11.03 -16.69
C CYS A 65 11.49 11.56 -18.08
N THR A 66 12.06 10.70 -18.91
CA THR A 66 12.44 11.03 -20.30
C THR A 66 11.28 10.91 -21.31
N GLY A 67 10.08 10.53 -20.86
CA GLY A 67 8.93 10.36 -21.75
C GLY A 67 9.03 9.15 -22.69
N CYS A 68 9.72 8.08 -22.28
CA CYS A 68 9.97 6.88 -23.09
C CYS A 68 8.74 6.00 -23.38
N THR A 69 7.58 6.31 -22.77
CA THR A 69 6.26 5.65 -22.96
C THR A 69 6.12 4.18 -22.50
N VAL A 70 7.21 3.52 -22.08
CA VAL A 70 7.20 2.09 -21.73
C VAL A 70 6.26 1.78 -20.55
N CYS A 71 6.23 2.64 -19.53
CA CYS A 71 5.36 2.48 -18.36
C CYS A 71 3.88 2.55 -18.75
N ALA A 72 3.49 3.51 -19.60
CA ALA A 72 2.11 3.69 -20.06
C ALA A 72 1.65 2.50 -20.90
N ALA A 73 2.48 2.02 -21.83
CA ALA A 73 2.15 0.88 -22.69
C ALA A 73 1.96 -0.43 -21.93
N LYS A 74 2.67 -0.62 -20.80
CA LYS A 74 2.57 -1.83 -19.96
C LYS A 74 1.56 -1.72 -18.82
N CYS A 75 0.88 -0.58 -18.68
CA CYS A 75 -0.11 -0.40 -17.63
C CYS A 75 -1.38 -1.23 -17.95
N PRO A 76 -1.78 -2.21 -17.12
CA PRO A 76 -2.93 -3.06 -17.41
C PRO A 76 -4.28 -2.32 -17.42
N VAL A 77 -4.32 -1.15 -16.76
CA VAL A 77 -5.52 -0.33 -16.56
C VAL A 77 -5.42 1.04 -17.23
N ASN A 78 -4.38 1.28 -18.02
CA ASN A 78 -4.13 2.56 -18.70
C ASN A 78 -4.24 3.79 -17.78
N ALA A 79 -3.72 3.68 -16.55
CA ALA A 79 -3.75 4.74 -15.54
C ALA A 79 -2.68 5.83 -15.75
N ILE A 80 -1.80 5.69 -16.74
CA ILE A 80 -0.66 6.58 -16.94
C ILE A 80 -0.89 7.42 -18.19
N TYR A 81 -0.82 8.75 -18.02
CA TYR A 81 -1.10 9.74 -19.05
C TYR A 81 0.12 10.62 -19.30
N GLY A 82 0.27 11.07 -20.54
CA GLY A 82 1.38 11.89 -20.98
C GLY A 82 1.58 11.77 -22.48
N THR A 83 2.41 12.63 -23.04
CA THR A 83 2.79 12.59 -24.45
C THR A 83 4.24 12.18 -24.62
N ARG A 84 4.58 11.72 -25.82
CA ARG A 84 5.95 11.35 -26.18
C ARG A 84 6.90 12.53 -25.92
N LEU A 85 8.09 12.26 -25.38
CA LEU A 85 9.10 13.25 -25.02
C LEU A 85 8.67 14.25 -23.93
N GLN A 86 7.54 14.01 -23.26
CA GLN A 86 7.13 14.76 -22.07
C GLN A 86 6.99 13.82 -20.86
N PRO A 87 7.12 14.35 -19.64
CA PRO A 87 6.90 13.59 -18.42
C PRO A 87 5.48 13.02 -18.35
N PHE A 88 5.39 11.75 -17.93
CA PHE A 88 4.11 11.09 -17.69
C PHE A 88 3.66 11.28 -16.25
N PHE A 89 2.36 11.18 -15.99
CA PHE A 89 1.77 11.19 -14.66
C PHE A 89 0.82 10.00 -14.49
N ILE A 90 0.65 9.53 -13.25
CA ILE A 90 -0.22 8.41 -12.89
C ILE A 90 -1.48 8.98 -12.26
N VAL A 91 -2.64 8.57 -12.76
CA VAL A 91 -3.94 8.91 -12.18
C VAL A 91 -4.24 7.91 -11.07
N GLU A 92 -4.20 8.37 -9.83
CA GLU A 92 -4.34 7.53 -8.63
C GLU A 92 -5.66 6.76 -8.62
N ASP A 93 -6.77 7.38 -9.02
CA ASP A 93 -8.11 6.76 -9.05
C ASP A 93 -8.20 5.53 -9.97
N LYS A 94 -7.36 5.47 -11.01
CA LYS A 94 -7.33 4.34 -11.94
C LYS A 94 -6.22 3.34 -11.61
N CYS A 95 -5.26 3.72 -10.79
CA CYS A 95 -4.10 2.90 -10.50
C CYS A 95 -4.46 1.77 -9.55
N ILE A 96 -4.30 0.53 -9.99
CA ILE A 96 -4.53 -0.66 -9.15
C ILE A 96 -3.29 -1.07 -8.33
N GLY A 97 -2.24 -0.23 -8.30
CA GLY A 97 -1.01 -0.46 -7.53
C GLY A 97 -0.21 -1.71 -7.92
N CYS A 98 -0.32 -2.17 -9.18
CA CYS A 98 0.31 -3.41 -9.65
C CYS A 98 1.86 -3.43 -9.63
N GLY A 99 2.52 -2.27 -9.59
CA GLY A 99 3.99 -2.16 -9.57
C GLY A 99 4.70 -2.25 -10.92
N VAL A 100 4.03 -2.67 -12.00
CA VAL A 100 4.65 -2.85 -13.32
C VAL A 100 5.38 -1.59 -13.82
N CYS A 101 4.80 -0.41 -13.59
CA CYS A 101 5.41 0.86 -14.00
C CYS A 101 6.76 1.12 -13.31
N TYR A 102 6.90 0.72 -12.05
CA TYR A 102 8.13 0.83 -11.28
C TYR A 102 9.20 -0.14 -11.81
N ASP A 103 8.84 -1.41 -12.01
CA ASP A 103 9.77 -2.46 -12.44
C ASP A 103 10.35 -2.22 -13.85
N VAL A 104 9.57 -1.61 -14.75
CA VAL A 104 9.97 -1.41 -16.14
C VAL A 104 10.72 -0.09 -16.37
N CYS A 105 10.75 0.80 -15.37
CA CYS A 105 11.37 2.10 -15.50
C CYS A 105 12.90 1.99 -15.39
N LYS A 106 13.60 2.06 -16.53
CA LYS A 106 15.07 2.05 -16.57
C LYS A 106 15.74 3.31 -16.00
N PHE A 107 14.97 4.37 -15.81
CA PHE A 107 15.47 5.67 -15.34
C PHE A 107 15.18 5.91 -13.86
N SER A 108 14.59 4.92 -13.17
CA SER A 108 14.18 5.04 -11.77
C SER A 108 13.34 6.30 -11.49
N ALA A 109 12.54 6.70 -12.47
CA ALA A 109 11.69 7.88 -12.42
C ALA A 109 10.36 7.62 -11.71
N VAL A 110 10.02 6.36 -11.40
CA VAL A 110 8.80 6.01 -10.67
C VAL A 110 9.16 5.83 -9.20
N THR A 111 8.44 6.51 -8.32
CA THR A 111 8.56 6.41 -6.86
C THR A 111 7.29 5.82 -6.26
N VAL A 112 7.44 5.13 -5.14
CA VAL A 112 6.32 4.60 -4.35
C VAL A 112 6.19 5.47 -3.10
N LYS A 113 5.01 6.04 -2.89
CA LYS A 113 4.64 6.85 -1.72
C LYS A 113 3.92 6.03 -0.67
#